data_AF-A0A4P2QY03-F1
#
_entry.id   AF-A0A4P2QY03-F1
#
_cell.length_a   1.000
_cell.length_b   1.000
_cell.length_c   1.000
_cell.angle_alpha   90.00
_cell.angle_beta   90.00
_cell.angle_gamma   90.00
#
_symmetry.space_group_name_H-M   'P 1'
#
loop_
_entity.id
_entity.type
_entity.pdbx_description
1 polymer ?
#
loop_
_entity_poly.entity_id
_entity_poly.type
_entity_poly.pdbx_seq_one_letter_code
_entity_poly.pdbx_strand_id
1 'polypeptide(L)'
;MRAAMPRPPRLLEALLSLAAAGGALLVAGCPSQEERVCDLMCDCSGCSEARYRECIDKTDAARQAAVQASCPAFLDEYLACVDEEAECKNDVLSYDGCDDQERNLRQCGISVFRTVCERANEHLMGCGQGAPFGSGPEACPEPVACNAECIVSVSCDGLNGINFEEAQRFNDCNSSCFLKP
;
A
#
# COMPACT_ATOMS: atom_id res chain seq x y z
N MET A 1 43.77 50.95 -66.03
CA MET A 1 44.03 51.05 -64.57
C MET A 1 43.05 50.12 -63.86
N ARG A 2 43.51 49.41 -62.82
CA ARG A 2 42.78 48.43 -61.97
C ARG A 2 41.45 49.03 -61.45
N ALA A 3 40.38 48.27 -61.19
CA ALA A 3 40.26 47.39 -60.02
C ALA A 3 39.10 46.38 -60.10
N ALA A 4 39.13 45.42 -59.17
CA ALA A 4 38.40 44.17 -59.10
C ALA A 4 37.07 44.22 -58.30
N MET A 5 36.24 43.19 -58.58
CA MET A 5 35.10 42.52 -57.90
C MET A 5 34.85 42.75 -56.38
N PRO A 6 33.62 42.50 -55.82
CA PRO A 6 32.97 41.16 -55.82
C PRO A 6 31.43 41.06 -55.95
N ARG A 7 30.98 39.85 -56.34
CA ARG A 7 29.59 39.36 -56.39
C ARG A 7 29.10 38.86 -55.01
N PRO A 8 27.81 38.99 -54.66
CA PRO A 8 27.22 38.28 -53.53
C PRO A 8 26.83 36.82 -53.89
N PRO A 9 26.93 35.88 -52.93
CA PRO A 9 26.74 34.45 -53.18
C PRO A 9 25.26 34.01 -53.12
N ARG A 10 24.93 33.04 -53.99
CA ARG A 10 23.74 32.21 -53.92
C ARG A 10 23.89 31.22 -52.76
N LEU A 11 23.09 31.38 -51.71
CA LEU A 11 23.01 30.41 -50.60
C LEU A 11 21.56 30.37 -50.10
N LEU A 12 20.70 29.61 -50.78
CA LEU A 12 19.36 29.30 -50.29
C LEU A 12 18.81 28.00 -50.90
N GLU A 13 19.67 27.00 -51.08
CA GLU A 13 19.23 25.63 -51.36
C GLU A 13 20.26 24.67 -50.79
N ALA A 14 19.97 24.19 -49.58
CA ALA A 14 20.39 22.89 -49.04
C ALA A 14 20.19 22.99 -47.53
N LEU A 15 19.32 22.14 -46.99
CA LEU A 15 19.33 21.53 -45.66
C LEU A 15 17.89 21.12 -45.30
N LEU A 16 17.31 20.24 -46.13
CA LEU A 16 16.04 19.55 -45.87
C LEU A 16 16.25 18.06 -46.16
N SER A 17 17.19 17.45 -45.46
CA SER A 17 17.43 16.00 -45.45
C SER A 17 18.42 15.68 -44.35
N LEU A 18 17.96 15.37 -43.13
CA LEU A 18 18.72 14.48 -42.24
C LEU A 18 17.83 13.89 -41.13
N ALA A 19 17.82 12.56 -41.11
CA ALA A 19 17.55 11.67 -39.98
C ALA A 19 16.11 11.54 -39.45
N ALA A 20 15.31 10.72 -40.14
CA ALA A 20 14.39 9.81 -39.46
C ALA A 20 15.22 8.71 -38.75
N ALA A 21 15.80 9.04 -37.60
CA ALA A 21 16.27 8.05 -36.64
C ALA A 21 15.06 7.70 -35.77
N GLY A 22 14.40 6.59 -36.09
CA GLY A 22 13.37 6.00 -35.25
C GLY A 22 13.99 5.66 -33.89
N GLY A 23 13.81 6.54 -32.93
CA GLY A 23 14.11 6.28 -31.53
C GLY A 23 13.19 5.16 -31.08
N ALA A 24 13.76 3.97 -30.89
CA ALA A 24 13.21 3.02 -29.93
C ALA A 24 13.31 3.69 -28.55
N LEU A 25 12.32 4.52 -28.23
CA LEU A 25 12.00 4.86 -26.86
C LEU A 25 11.70 3.51 -26.20
N LEU A 26 12.70 2.94 -25.54
CA LEU A 26 12.45 2.07 -24.41
C LEU A 26 11.60 2.92 -23.47
N VAL A 27 10.28 2.78 -23.57
CA VAL A 27 9.36 3.29 -22.57
C VAL A 27 9.72 2.49 -21.33
N ALA A 28 10.69 2.97 -20.57
CA ALA A 28 10.75 2.69 -19.16
C ALA A 28 9.40 3.18 -18.63
N GLY A 29 8.45 2.25 -18.52
CA GLY A 29 7.12 2.55 -18.00
C GLY A 29 7.30 3.18 -16.63
N CYS A 30 6.57 4.26 -16.36
CA CYS A 30 6.49 4.75 -15.00
C CYS A 30 6.02 3.60 -14.10
N PRO A 31 6.61 3.45 -12.90
CA PRO A 31 6.24 2.37 -12.01
C PRO A 31 4.74 2.42 -11.68
N SER A 32 4.12 1.25 -11.60
CA SER A 32 2.75 1.12 -11.12
C SER A 32 2.62 1.62 -9.67
N GLN A 33 1.40 1.80 -9.19
CA GLN A 33 1.20 2.26 -7.81
C GLN A 33 1.65 1.19 -6.81
N GLU A 34 1.44 -0.08 -7.15
CA GLU A 34 1.93 -1.24 -6.41
C GLU A 34 3.45 -1.26 -6.32
N GLU A 35 4.13 -1.05 -7.45
CA GLU A 35 5.59 -0.98 -7.52
C GLU A 35 6.11 0.15 -6.63
N ARG A 36 5.51 1.34 -6.69
CA ARG A 36 5.91 2.47 -5.84
C ARG A 36 5.75 2.20 -4.36
N VAL A 37 4.63 1.62 -3.92
CA VAL A 37 4.44 1.30 -2.50
C VAL A 37 5.42 0.23 -2.03
N CYS A 38 5.67 -0.79 -2.85
CA CYS A 38 6.66 -1.82 -2.53
C CYS A 38 8.10 -1.27 -2.52
N ASP A 39 8.42 -0.35 -3.44
CA ASP A 39 9.70 0.38 -3.45
C ASP A 39 9.84 1.18 -2.15
N LEU A 40 8.82 1.96 -1.75
CA LEU A 40 8.81 2.72 -0.49
C LEU A 40 9.06 1.83 0.73
N MET A 41 8.36 0.70 0.84
CA MET A 41 8.57 -0.27 1.93
C MET A 41 10.00 -0.79 1.95
N CYS A 42 10.53 -1.14 0.78
CA CYS A 42 11.83 -1.77 0.67
C CYS A 42 13.02 -0.81 0.78
N ASP A 43 12.87 0.41 0.31
CA ASP A 43 13.83 1.49 0.50
C ASP A 43 13.92 1.89 1.97
N CYS A 44 12.81 1.79 2.71
CA CYS A 44 12.79 2.11 4.13
C CYS A 44 13.42 1.00 5.01
N SER A 45 12.93 -0.23 4.92
CA SER A 45 13.35 -1.30 5.85
C SER A 45 14.53 -2.13 5.35
N GLY A 46 14.93 -1.94 4.10
CA GLY A 46 15.75 -2.90 3.36
C GLY A 46 14.96 -4.16 3.01
N CYS A 47 15.01 -4.57 1.75
CA CYS A 47 14.41 -5.82 1.28
C CYS A 47 15.40 -6.71 0.56
N SER A 48 15.18 -8.02 0.68
CA SER A 48 15.64 -8.95 -0.35
C SER A 48 14.75 -8.85 -1.58
N GLU A 49 15.28 -9.24 -2.74
CA GLU A 49 14.49 -9.33 -3.98
C GLU A 49 13.25 -10.23 -3.83
N ALA A 50 13.36 -11.29 -3.02
CA ALA A 50 12.23 -12.16 -2.72
C ALA A 50 11.13 -11.44 -1.93
N ARG A 51 11.49 -10.61 -0.95
CA ARG A 51 10.53 -9.82 -0.16
C ARG A 51 9.87 -8.72 -0.99
N TYR A 52 10.61 -8.11 -1.90
CA TYR A 52 10.05 -7.17 -2.87
C TYR A 52 9.00 -7.85 -3.76
N ARG A 53 9.34 -9.01 -4.33
CA ARG A 53 8.38 -9.79 -5.14
C ARG A 53 7.15 -10.23 -4.36
N GLU A 54 7.32 -10.64 -3.11
CA GLU A 54 6.17 -10.96 -2.24
C GLU A 54 5.25 -9.76 -2.02
N CYS A 55 5.80 -8.55 -1.89
CA CYS A 55 5.01 -7.33 -1.82
C CYS A 55 4.19 -7.12 -3.10
N ILE A 56 4.82 -7.24 -4.27
CA ILE A 56 4.15 -7.14 -5.58
C ILE A 56 3.07 -8.22 -5.73
N ASP A 57 3.37 -9.47 -5.38
CA ASP A 57 2.40 -10.56 -5.47
C ASP A 57 1.17 -10.32 -4.56
N LYS A 58 1.38 -9.74 -3.37
CA LYS A 58 0.29 -9.37 -2.44
C LYS A 58 -0.56 -8.24 -2.99
N THR A 59 0.04 -7.18 -3.52
CA THR A 59 -0.70 -6.05 -4.08
C THR A 59 -1.45 -6.44 -5.36
N ASP A 60 -0.86 -7.29 -6.20
CA ASP A 60 -1.51 -7.86 -7.38
C ASP A 60 -2.68 -8.78 -7.00
N ALA A 61 -2.51 -9.64 -5.98
CA ALA A 61 -3.58 -10.48 -5.46
C ALA A 61 -4.72 -9.63 -4.89
N ALA A 62 -4.41 -8.57 -4.14
CA ALA A 62 -5.39 -7.62 -3.63
C ALA A 62 -6.13 -6.92 -4.77
N ARG A 63 -5.45 -6.52 -5.86
CA ARG A 63 -6.08 -5.92 -7.04
C ARG A 63 -7.05 -6.89 -7.70
N GLN A 64 -6.64 -8.14 -7.88
CA GLN A 64 -7.52 -9.17 -8.45
C GLN A 64 -8.75 -9.41 -7.56
N ALA A 65 -8.57 -9.48 -6.24
CA ALA A 65 -9.66 -9.61 -5.29
C ALA A 65 -10.60 -8.39 -5.33
N ALA A 66 -10.06 -7.17 -5.42
CA ALA A 66 -10.84 -5.94 -5.46
C ALA A 66 -11.67 -5.84 -6.74
N VAL A 67 -11.11 -6.24 -7.89
CA VAL A 67 -11.84 -6.35 -9.15
C VAL A 67 -12.97 -7.37 -9.03
N GLN A 68 -12.72 -8.55 -8.44
CA GLN A 68 -13.76 -9.58 -8.24
C GLN A 68 -14.87 -9.11 -7.31
N ALA A 69 -14.53 -8.37 -6.25
CA ALA A 69 -15.47 -7.77 -5.31
C ALA A 69 -16.16 -6.49 -5.85
N SER A 70 -15.86 -6.08 -7.10
CA SER A 70 -16.37 -4.82 -7.69
C SER A 70 -16.01 -3.55 -6.90
N CYS A 71 -14.83 -3.53 -6.28
CA CYS A 71 -14.34 -2.39 -5.51
C CYS A 71 -12.86 -2.00 -5.75
N PRO A 72 -12.33 -2.03 -6.99
CA PRO A 72 -10.94 -1.67 -7.26
C PRO A 72 -10.58 -0.24 -6.81
N ALA A 73 -11.55 0.68 -6.82
CA ALA A 73 -11.35 2.06 -6.38
C ALA A 73 -10.91 2.16 -4.91
N PHE A 74 -11.41 1.31 -4.02
CA PHE A 74 -10.99 1.34 -2.61
C PHE A 74 -9.55 0.86 -2.43
N LEU A 75 -9.06 -0.03 -3.30
CA LEU A 75 -7.65 -0.41 -3.30
C LEU A 75 -6.80 0.76 -3.81
N ASP A 76 -7.19 1.38 -4.91
CA ASP A 76 -6.45 2.53 -5.49
C ASP A 76 -6.35 3.69 -4.48
N GLU A 77 -7.44 4.00 -3.78
CA GLU A 77 -7.48 5.00 -2.70
C GLU A 77 -6.57 4.63 -1.53
N TYR A 78 -6.57 3.35 -1.11
CA TYR A 78 -5.71 2.88 -0.04
C TYR A 78 -4.23 2.93 -0.41
N LEU A 79 -3.86 2.42 -1.59
CA LEU A 79 -2.48 2.47 -2.07
C LEU A 79 -2.01 3.91 -2.29
N ALA A 80 -2.89 4.82 -2.75
CA ALA A 80 -2.57 6.24 -2.87
C ALA A 80 -2.27 6.86 -1.51
N CYS A 81 -3.11 6.59 -0.51
CA CYS A 81 -2.87 7.08 0.84
C CYS A 81 -1.54 6.57 1.40
N VAL A 82 -1.23 5.27 1.22
CA VAL A 82 0.06 4.72 1.67
C VAL A 82 1.24 5.36 0.94
N ASP A 83 1.14 5.57 -0.38
CA ASP A 83 2.18 6.26 -1.18
C ASP A 83 2.41 7.71 -0.69
N GLU A 84 1.35 8.40 -0.27
CA GLU A 84 1.40 9.80 0.18
C GLU A 84 1.82 9.98 1.65
N GLU A 85 1.34 9.12 2.55
CA GLU A 85 1.50 9.25 4.01
C GLU A 85 2.64 8.39 4.59
N ALA A 86 3.31 7.59 3.74
CA ALA A 86 4.44 6.78 4.17
C ALA A 86 5.62 7.62 4.68
N GLU A 87 5.95 7.43 5.95
CA GLU A 87 7.14 7.96 6.61
C GLU A 87 8.09 6.83 6.99
N CYS A 88 9.37 7.02 6.69
CA CYS A 88 10.42 6.10 7.13
C CYS A 88 11.19 6.68 8.31
N LYS A 89 11.19 5.98 9.45
CA LYS A 89 11.95 6.38 10.63
C LYS A 89 12.61 5.19 11.30
N ASN A 90 13.94 5.25 11.43
CA ASN A 90 14.74 4.17 12.01
C ASN A 90 14.49 2.81 11.32
N ASP A 91 14.48 2.80 9.99
CA ASP A 91 14.23 1.62 9.15
C ASP A 91 12.84 0.98 9.36
N VAL A 92 11.90 1.74 9.92
CA VAL A 92 10.51 1.35 10.10
C VAL A 92 9.64 2.25 9.25
N LEU A 93 8.86 1.64 8.35
CA LEU A 93 7.83 2.34 7.58
C LEU A 93 6.58 2.46 8.46
N SER A 94 6.12 3.68 8.64
CA SER A 94 4.81 3.99 9.22
C SER A 94 4.02 4.82 8.22
N TYR A 95 2.70 4.66 8.21
CA TYR A 95 1.80 5.55 7.51
C TYR A 95 0.60 5.73 8.43
N ASP A 96 0.31 6.99 8.74
CA ASP A 96 -0.82 7.38 9.58
C ASP A 96 -1.91 7.99 8.68
N GLY A 97 -3.16 8.02 9.14
CA GLY A 97 -4.25 8.68 8.40
C GLY A 97 -4.90 7.87 7.27
N CYS A 98 -4.42 6.65 6.98
CA CYS A 98 -5.00 5.77 5.97
C CYS A 98 -6.08 4.81 6.49
N ASP A 99 -6.51 4.98 7.75
CA ASP A 99 -7.45 4.07 8.42
C ASP A 99 -8.81 3.98 7.72
N ASP A 100 -9.28 5.08 7.13
CA ASP A 100 -10.58 5.11 6.47
C ASP A 100 -10.56 4.43 5.09
N GLN A 101 -9.49 4.63 4.31
CA GLN A 101 -9.28 3.94 3.04
C GLN A 101 -9.09 2.44 3.27
N GLU A 102 -8.31 2.07 4.29
CA GLU A 102 -8.17 0.67 4.69
C GLU A 102 -9.51 0.08 5.14
N ARG A 103 -10.31 0.82 5.92
CA ARG A 103 -11.66 0.40 6.34
C ARG A 103 -12.58 0.17 5.15
N ASN A 104 -12.55 1.05 4.15
CA ASN A 104 -13.35 0.89 2.93
C ASN A 104 -12.91 -0.34 2.13
N LEU A 105 -11.60 -0.55 1.95
CA LEU A 105 -11.08 -1.74 1.29
C LEU A 105 -11.48 -3.03 2.01
N ARG A 106 -11.48 -3.02 3.35
CA ARG A 106 -11.94 -4.16 4.16
C ARG A 106 -13.43 -4.44 4.04
N GLN A 107 -14.27 -3.48 3.67
CA GLN A 107 -15.68 -3.78 3.37
C GLN A 107 -15.81 -4.73 2.17
N CYS A 108 -14.75 -4.88 1.36
CA CYS A 108 -14.64 -5.89 0.32
C CYS A 108 -14.01 -7.21 0.77
N GLY A 109 -13.62 -7.34 2.04
CA GLY A 109 -12.88 -8.49 2.56
C GLY A 109 -11.40 -8.53 2.13
N ILE A 110 -10.80 -7.36 1.86
CA ILE A 110 -9.41 -7.26 1.36
C ILE A 110 -8.52 -6.54 2.38
N SER A 111 -7.33 -7.10 2.59
CA SER A 111 -6.26 -6.53 3.41
C SER A 111 -4.93 -6.77 2.68
N VAL A 112 -4.02 -5.78 2.68
CA VAL A 112 -2.80 -5.84 1.86
C VAL A 112 -1.53 -5.93 2.71
N PHE A 113 -1.25 -4.89 3.50
CA PHE A 113 0.03 -4.74 4.18
C PHE A 113 -0.01 -5.06 5.67
N ARG A 114 -1.16 -4.90 6.32
CA ARG A 114 -1.37 -5.25 7.72
C ARG A 114 -2.30 -6.45 7.83
N THR A 115 -1.90 -7.42 8.63
CA THR A 115 -2.80 -8.46 9.12
C THR A 115 -3.82 -7.84 10.07
N VAL A 116 -4.94 -8.51 10.28
CA VAL A 116 -5.90 -8.07 11.29
C VAL A 116 -5.31 -8.08 12.70
N CYS A 117 -4.31 -8.94 12.95
CA CYS A 117 -3.58 -9.01 14.22
C CYS A 117 -2.67 -7.79 14.45
N GLU A 118 -1.97 -7.30 13.43
CA GLU A 118 -1.17 -6.08 13.53
C GLU A 118 -2.06 -4.86 13.81
N ARG A 119 -3.23 -4.81 13.19
CA ARG A 119 -4.23 -3.77 13.47
C ARG A 119 -4.83 -3.87 14.86
N ALA A 120 -5.06 -5.09 15.35
CA ALA A 120 -5.51 -5.30 16.72
C ALA A 120 -4.45 -4.85 17.73
N ASN A 121 -3.16 -5.09 17.46
CA ASN A 121 -2.07 -4.55 18.28
C ASN A 121 -2.08 -3.02 18.33
N GLU A 122 -2.24 -2.36 17.18
CA GLU A 122 -2.30 -0.90 17.09
C GLU A 122 -3.48 -0.34 17.87
N HIS A 123 -4.66 -0.95 17.72
CA HIS A 123 -5.85 -0.55 18.46
C HIS A 123 -5.68 -0.73 19.96
N LEU A 124 -5.14 -1.87 20.40
CA LEU A 124 -4.84 -2.14 21.81
C LEU A 124 -3.84 -1.12 22.37
N MET A 125 -2.76 -0.83 21.65
CA MET A 125 -1.78 0.21 22.04
C MET A 125 -2.44 1.58 22.15
N GLY A 126 -3.29 1.95 21.19
CA GLY A 126 -4.08 3.19 21.25
C GLY A 126 -5.01 3.25 22.47
N CYS A 127 -5.52 2.11 22.92
CA CYS A 127 -6.32 1.99 24.14
C CYS A 127 -5.50 1.89 25.45
N GLY A 128 -4.17 2.04 25.38
CA GLY A 128 -3.27 1.93 26.54
C GLY A 128 -2.95 0.50 26.96
N GLN A 129 -3.21 -0.48 26.09
CA GLN A 129 -2.86 -1.89 26.27
C GLN A 129 -1.56 -2.24 25.51
N GLY A 130 -1.10 -3.49 25.61
CA GLY A 130 0.09 -3.96 24.89
C GLY A 130 -0.22 -4.40 23.45
N ALA A 131 0.80 -4.87 22.75
CA ALA A 131 0.69 -5.52 21.43
C ALA A 131 0.92 -7.04 21.59
N PRO A 132 -0.12 -7.83 21.93
CA PRO A 132 0.03 -9.26 22.22
C PRO A 132 0.23 -10.14 20.98
N PHE A 133 -0.12 -9.68 19.78
CA PHE A 133 0.02 -10.46 18.55
C PHE A 133 1.42 -10.32 17.95
N GLY A 134 1.90 -11.37 17.29
CA GLY A 134 3.11 -11.26 16.46
C GLY A 134 2.85 -10.51 15.15
N SER A 135 3.93 -10.08 14.49
CA SER A 135 3.87 -9.50 13.15
C SER A 135 3.91 -10.57 12.07
N GLY A 136 3.33 -10.26 10.90
CA GLY A 136 3.28 -11.16 9.76
C GLY A 136 2.11 -12.15 9.75
N PRO A 137 1.80 -12.73 8.57
CA PRO A 137 0.65 -13.62 8.39
C PRO A 137 0.75 -14.92 9.19
N GLU A 138 1.95 -15.45 9.40
CA GLU A 138 2.20 -16.66 10.20
C GLU A 138 1.84 -16.47 11.68
N ALA A 139 1.90 -15.24 12.18
CA ALA A 139 1.53 -14.90 13.55
C ALA A 139 0.03 -14.61 13.72
N CYS A 140 -0.74 -14.65 12.62
CA CYS A 140 -2.17 -14.38 12.61
C CYS A 140 -2.99 -15.56 12.02
N PRO A 141 -2.85 -16.80 12.52
CA PRO A 141 -3.68 -17.92 12.07
C PRO A 141 -5.13 -17.78 12.58
N GLU A 142 -6.08 -18.45 11.95
CA GLU A 142 -7.36 -18.77 12.60
C GLU A 142 -7.10 -19.68 13.82
N PRO A 143 -7.66 -19.46 15.03
CA PRO A 143 -8.70 -18.52 15.48
C PRO A 143 -8.21 -17.16 16.02
N VAL A 144 -6.90 -16.89 15.95
CA VAL A 144 -6.28 -15.64 16.44
C VAL A 144 -6.76 -14.45 15.60
N ALA A 145 -6.82 -14.61 14.28
CA ALA A 145 -7.35 -13.59 13.36
C ALA A 145 -8.80 -13.21 13.70
N CYS A 146 -9.67 -14.17 13.99
CA CYS A 146 -11.04 -13.91 14.45
C CYS A 146 -11.07 -13.09 15.77
N ASN A 147 -10.26 -13.46 16.76
CA ASN A 147 -10.17 -12.68 18.01
C ASN A 147 -9.67 -11.25 17.74
N ALA A 148 -8.68 -11.09 16.87
CA ALA A 148 -8.18 -9.79 16.45
C ALA A 148 -9.25 -8.93 15.76
N GLU A 149 -10.14 -9.53 14.95
CA GLU A 149 -11.31 -8.83 14.39
C GLU A 149 -12.24 -8.31 15.47
N CYS A 150 -12.54 -9.14 16.49
CA CYS A 150 -13.35 -8.71 17.62
C CYS A 150 -12.72 -7.51 18.34
N ILE A 151 -11.40 -7.51 18.55
CA ILE A 151 -10.66 -6.41 19.18
C ILE A 151 -10.77 -5.13 18.37
N VAL A 152 -10.53 -5.19 17.06
CA VAL A 152 -10.61 -4.03 16.17
C VAL A 152 -12.02 -3.43 16.12
N SER A 153 -13.07 -4.22 16.39
CA SER A 153 -14.46 -3.79 16.29
C SER A 153 -15.02 -3.10 17.54
N VAL A 154 -14.33 -3.18 18.68
CA VAL A 154 -14.81 -2.64 19.97
C VAL A 154 -14.06 -1.35 20.34
N SER A 155 -14.71 -0.42 21.04
CA SER A 155 -14.04 0.80 21.51
C SER A 155 -13.05 0.53 22.65
N CYS A 156 -12.20 1.52 22.97
CA CYS A 156 -11.35 1.44 24.16
C CYS A 156 -12.15 1.36 25.47
N ASP A 157 -13.32 1.99 25.55
CA ASP A 157 -14.19 1.89 26.74
C ASP A 157 -14.76 0.48 26.90
N GLY A 158 -15.12 -0.16 25.78
CA GLY A 158 -15.53 -1.56 25.77
C GLY A 158 -14.39 -2.49 26.18
N LEU A 159 -13.19 -2.31 25.61
CA LEU A 159 -12.00 -3.10 25.94
C LEU A 159 -11.56 -2.95 27.39
N ASN A 160 -11.66 -1.74 27.95
CA ASN A 160 -11.27 -1.45 29.32
C ASN A 160 -12.40 -1.72 30.34
N GLY A 161 -13.55 -2.24 29.89
CA GLY A 161 -14.68 -2.57 30.74
C GLY A 161 -15.41 -1.35 31.34
N ILE A 162 -15.17 -0.15 30.80
CA ILE A 162 -15.84 1.09 31.17
C ILE A 162 -17.27 1.07 30.61
N ASN A 163 -17.43 0.62 29.36
CA ASN A 163 -18.72 0.38 28.73
C ASN A 163 -19.08 -1.11 28.78
N PHE A 164 -19.93 -1.48 29.74
CA PHE A 164 -20.33 -2.87 29.96
C PHE A 164 -21.06 -3.52 28.77
N GLU A 165 -21.87 -2.76 28.03
CA GLU A 165 -22.58 -3.31 26.86
C GLU A 165 -21.60 -3.70 25.76
N GLU A 166 -20.62 -2.84 25.49
CA GLU A 166 -19.57 -3.12 24.52
C GLU A 166 -18.62 -4.23 24.97
N ALA A 167 -18.25 -4.24 26.25
CA ALA A 167 -17.45 -5.31 26.83
C ALA A 167 -18.14 -6.67 26.68
N GLN A 168 -19.47 -6.72 26.87
CA GLN A 168 -20.25 -7.93 26.66
C GLN A 168 -20.28 -8.35 25.18
N ARG A 169 -20.53 -7.41 24.26
CA ARG A 169 -20.45 -7.70 22.81
C ARG A 169 -19.09 -8.24 22.38
N PHE A 170 -18.01 -7.67 22.92
CA PHE A 170 -16.66 -8.16 22.69
C PHE A 170 -16.47 -9.58 23.20
N ASN A 171 -16.91 -9.88 24.43
CA ASN A 171 -16.83 -11.22 25.00
C ASN A 171 -17.62 -12.25 24.18
N ASP A 172 -18.82 -11.88 23.73
CA ASP A 172 -19.66 -12.74 22.89
C ASP A 172 -18.97 -13.01 21.53
N CYS A 173 -18.45 -11.97 20.87
CA CYS A 173 -17.66 -12.11 19.64
C CYS A 173 -16.46 -13.03 19.86
N ASN A 174 -15.65 -12.75 20.88
CA ASN A 174 -14.45 -13.51 21.18
C ASN A 174 -14.76 -14.98 21.47
N SER A 175 -15.81 -15.27 22.24
CA SER A 175 -16.23 -16.64 22.53
C SER A 175 -16.59 -17.41 21.25
N SER A 176 -17.20 -16.75 20.27
CA SER A 176 -17.61 -17.39 19.01
C SER A 176 -16.43 -17.86 18.15
N CYS A 177 -15.26 -17.20 18.27
CA CYS A 177 -14.04 -17.57 17.55
C CYS A 177 -13.51 -18.96 17.93
N PHE A 178 -13.76 -19.40 19.17
CA PHE A 178 -13.28 -20.68 19.69
C PHE A 178 -14.38 -21.76 19.79
N LEU A 179 -15.62 -21.42 19.43
CA LEU A 179 -16.78 -22.31 19.48
C LEU A 179 -17.21 -22.85 18.11
N LYS A 180 -16.53 -22.47 17.03
CA LYS A 180 -16.72 -23.10 15.71
C LYS A 180 -15.99 -24.45 15.67
N PRO A 181 -16.65 -25.56 15.27
CA PRO A 181 -16.02 -26.87 15.12
C PRO A 181 -15.00 -26.91 13.98
#